data_AF-A0A4Q5TZS4-F1
#
_entry.id   AF-A0A4Q5TZS4-F1
#
_cell.length_a   1.000
_cell.length_b   1.000
_cell.length_c   1.000
_cell.angle_alpha   90.00
_cell.angle_beta   90.00
_cell.angle_gamma   90.00
#
_symmetry.space_group_name_H-M   'P 1'
#
loop_
_entity.id
_entity.type
_entity.pdbx_description
1 polymer ?
#
loop_
_entity_poly.entity_id
_entity_poly.type
_entity_poly.pdbx_seq_one_letter_code
_entity_poly.pdbx_strand_id
1 'polypeptide(L)'
;MKLLKSKKFRNYFLRALATAVVIVIISCSHSITTVDQPASIVAGEDLNITLKVKVTSNSAQSSRLMIAILVPKAWNARTKARMSCTTTKSTGVQAMAPVAVGVPAPNGDGLDWSTRLATKVGGGGNLIDDWEWIAYYTNASYSLGGNDEATADVFITIPTTPDNLLFKMGYAIANSTDGIGDDTRYYGSTFPPTCLEVKGDGDLIDFCNPQLSTVEPRIALDNDIITLGFDAGVTANPLENVGDIYLCATAITTTGDRIDVCTASPATKATPLGARRFRIDLWPRQFFSVTEAQTIARLEYFFTNADGSVRVGYGGLSDPFLFTFSCK
;
A
#
# COMPACT_ATOMS: atom_id res chain seq x y z
N MET A 1 57.23 8.48 -0.13
CA MET A 1 57.13 7.40 0.89
C MET A 1 58.33 7.42 1.87
N LYS A 2 58.57 8.53 2.58
CA LYS A 2 59.68 8.68 3.54
C LYS A 2 59.26 9.22 4.92
N LEU A 3 57.97 9.45 5.16
CA LEU A 3 57.44 10.01 6.41
C LEU A 3 57.12 8.98 7.51
N LEU A 4 57.19 7.67 7.22
CA LEU A 4 56.80 6.59 8.14
C LEU A 4 57.94 5.99 8.99
N LYS A 5 59.18 6.50 8.91
CA LYS A 5 60.34 5.89 9.62
C LYS A 5 60.60 6.40 11.04
N SER A 6 59.93 7.47 11.49
CA SER A 6 60.07 7.96 12.86
C SER A 6 59.22 7.11 13.81
N LYS A 7 59.85 6.38 14.75
CA LYS A 7 59.16 5.62 15.81
C LYS A 7 58.16 6.49 16.59
N LYS A 8 58.48 7.78 16.80
CA LYS A 8 57.60 8.74 17.48
C LYS A 8 56.37 9.09 16.62
N PHE A 9 56.55 9.33 15.33
CA PHE A 9 55.44 9.63 14.40
C PHE A 9 54.53 8.42 14.21
N ARG A 10 55.09 7.21 14.11
CA ARG A 10 54.32 5.96 14.04
C ARG A 10 53.49 5.73 15.30
N ASN A 11 54.01 6.05 16.49
CA ASN A 11 53.27 5.93 17.75
C ASN A 11 52.20 7.02 17.91
N TYR A 12 52.44 8.25 17.45
CA TYR A 12 51.40 9.29 17.40
C TYR A 12 50.30 8.96 16.39
N PHE A 13 50.67 8.44 15.23
CA PHE A 13 49.72 8.00 14.20
C PHE A 13 48.93 6.77 14.66
N LEU A 14 49.56 5.77 15.30
CA LEU A 14 48.86 4.63 15.91
C LEU A 14 47.96 5.04 17.08
N ARG A 15 48.37 6.04 17.89
CA ARG A 15 47.51 6.59 18.94
C ARG A 15 46.35 7.39 18.37
N ALA A 16 46.57 8.21 17.35
CA ALA A 16 45.51 8.94 16.66
C ALA A 16 44.55 7.98 15.92
N LEU A 17 45.06 6.92 15.32
CA LEU A 17 44.27 5.85 14.69
C LEU A 17 43.52 5.02 15.75
N ALA A 18 44.12 4.72 16.90
CA ALA A 18 43.45 4.04 18.01
C ALA A 18 42.37 4.92 18.66
N THR A 19 42.60 6.24 18.78
CA THR A 19 41.57 7.21 19.21
C THR A 19 40.47 7.36 18.17
N ALA A 20 40.79 7.28 16.87
CA ALA A 20 39.80 7.28 15.78
C ALA A 20 39.02 5.95 15.64
N VAL A 21 39.59 4.83 16.11
CA VAL A 21 38.96 3.50 16.13
C VAL A 21 38.08 3.30 17.38
N VAL A 22 38.21 4.13 18.40
CA VAL A 22 37.26 4.23 19.54
C VAL A 22 36.31 5.40 19.33
N ILE A 23 35.77 5.57 18.13
CA ILE A 23 34.46 6.20 17.99
C ILE A 23 33.46 5.13 18.40
N VAL A 24 33.11 5.10 19.69
CA VAL A 24 31.91 4.41 20.15
C VAL A 24 30.76 5.13 19.48
N ILE A 25 30.32 4.62 18.33
CA ILE A 25 29.15 5.16 17.63
C ILE A 25 27.99 4.89 18.55
N ILE A 26 27.58 5.90 19.32
CA ILE A 26 26.33 5.85 20.09
C ILE A 26 25.24 5.55 19.06
N SER A 27 24.60 4.39 19.18
CA SER A 27 23.62 3.89 18.22
C SER A 27 22.45 3.29 18.99
N CYS A 28 21.27 3.78 18.62
CA CYS A 28 20.00 3.13 18.86
C CYS A 28 19.62 2.42 17.55
N SER A 29 19.17 1.16 17.61
CA SER A 29 18.66 0.45 16.44
C SER A 29 17.22 0.00 16.66
N HIS A 30 16.38 0.15 15.64
CA HIS A 30 14.98 -0.27 15.67
C HIS A 30 14.69 -1.26 14.54
N SER A 31 13.98 -2.33 14.86
CA SER A 31 13.65 -3.37 13.88
C SER A 31 12.29 -3.97 14.16
N ILE A 32 11.59 -4.32 13.07
CA ILE A 32 10.40 -5.16 13.10
C ILE A 32 10.88 -6.56 12.76
N THR A 33 10.81 -7.47 13.73
CA THR A 33 11.31 -8.84 13.58
C THR A 33 10.25 -9.78 13.02
N THR A 34 8.96 -9.49 13.24
CA THR A 34 7.86 -10.30 12.72
C THR A 34 6.63 -9.43 12.49
N VAL A 35 5.92 -9.71 11.41
CA VAL A 35 4.57 -9.21 11.14
C VAL A 35 3.66 -10.42 11.05
N ASP A 36 2.74 -10.54 11.99
CA ASP A 36 1.66 -11.52 11.94
C ASP A 36 0.37 -10.79 11.57
N GLN A 37 -0.04 -10.94 10.31
CA GLN A 37 -1.28 -10.40 9.77
C GLN A 37 -1.97 -11.47 8.91
N PRO A 38 -3.30 -11.47 8.82
CA PRO A 38 -4.00 -12.33 7.87
C PRO A 38 -3.71 -11.91 6.42
N ALA A 39 -3.74 -12.88 5.50
CA ALA A 39 -3.67 -12.60 4.06
C ALA A 39 -5.00 -12.08 3.49
N SER A 40 -6.12 -12.44 4.12
CA SER A 40 -7.45 -11.99 3.74
C SER A 40 -8.38 -11.82 4.94
N ILE A 41 -9.35 -10.93 4.85
CA ILE A 41 -10.42 -10.71 5.84
C ILE A 41 -11.76 -10.47 5.16
N VAL A 42 -12.87 -10.62 5.89
CA VAL A 42 -14.19 -10.19 5.42
C VAL A 42 -14.36 -8.70 5.69
N ALA A 43 -14.94 -7.98 4.74
CA ALA A 43 -15.15 -6.54 4.88
C ALA A 43 -16.07 -6.20 6.07
N GLY A 44 -15.74 -5.12 6.77
CA GLY A 44 -16.42 -4.72 8.00
C GLY A 44 -15.98 -5.48 9.26
N GLU A 45 -15.14 -6.53 9.14
CA GLU A 45 -14.48 -7.14 10.29
C GLU A 45 -13.25 -6.34 10.74
N ASP A 46 -12.85 -6.60 11.99
CA ASP A 46 -11.63 -6.04 12.57
C ASP A 46 -10.39 -6.78 12.04
N LEU A 47 -9.52 -6.05 11.35
CA LEU A 47 -8.19 -6.53 10.98
C LEU A 47 -7.29 -6.52 12.24
N ASN A 48 -6.91 -7.71 12.70
CA ASN A 48 -6.02 -7.89 13.83
C ASN A 48 -4.60 -8.25 13.36
N ILE A 49 -3.61 -7.48 13.81
CA ILE A 49 -2.20 -7.62 13.47
C ILE A 49 -1.38 -7.66 14.75
N THR A 50 -0.37 -8.53 14.80
CA THR A 50 0.67 -8.53 15.83
C THR A 50 2.03 -8.23 15.22
N LEU A 51 2.68 -7.16 15.66
CA LEU A 51 4.06 -6.87 15.31
C LEU A 51 4.97 -7.30 16.46
N LYS A 52 6.05 -8.01 16.15
CA LYS A 52 7.17 -8.20 17.08
C LYS A 52 8.26 -7.22 16.71
N VAL A 53 8.70 -6.44 17.69
CA VAL A 53 9.70 -5.39 17.48
C VAL A 53 10.83 -5.47 18.48
N LYS A 54 11.99 -4.99 18.07
CA LYS A 54 13.20 -4.92 18.89
C LYS A 54 13.85 -3.56 18.77
N VAL A 55 14.20 -2.99 19.92
CA VAL A 55 14.99 -1.76 20.05
C VAL A 55 16.25 -2.07 20.85
N THR A 56 17.42 -1.69 20.35
CA THR A 56 18.68 -1.78 21.10
C THR A 56 19.30 -0.41 21.25
N SER A 57 20.07 -0.21 22.32
CA SER A 57 20.84 1.00 22.51
C SER A 57 22.15 0.72 23.19
N ASN A 58 23.22 1.37 22.76
CA ASN A 58 24.51 1.34 23.46
C ASN A 58 24.71 2.53 24.42
N SER A 59 23.68 3.37 24.61
CA SER A 59 23.67 4.47 25.57
C SER A 59 22.37 4.55 26.36
N ALA A 60 22.43 5.10 27.56
CA ALA A 60 21.21 5.30 28.34
C ALA A 60 20.28 6.32 27.66
N GLN A 61 19.01 5.98 27.49
CA GLN A 61 18.01 6.86 26.90
C GLN A 61 16.60 6.53 27.38
N SER A 62 15.71 7.52 27.27
CA SER A 62 14.29 7.38 27.55
C SER A 62 13.46 8.01 26.44
N SER A 63 12.50 7.25 25.92
CA SER A 63 11.67 7.66 24.78
C SER A 63 10.34 6.91 24.78
N ARG A 64 9.36 7.41 24.04
CA ARG A 64 8.12 6.67 23.72
C ARG A 64 8.36 5.85 22.46
N LEU A 65 7.84 4.62 22.43
CA LEU A 65 7.91 3.75 21.25
C LEU A 65 6.93 4.30 20.20
N MET A 66 7.40 4.44 18.96
CA MET A 66 6.59 4.84 17.82
C MET A 66 6.32 3.65 16.93
N ILE A 67 5.05 3.40 16.60
CA ILE A 67 4.65 2.45 15.58
C ILE A 67 3.76 3.18 14.58
N ALA A 68 4.03 3.03 13.29
CA ALA A 68 3.18 3.56 12.23
C ALA A 68 2.64 2.45 11.34
N ILE A 69 1.42 2.67 10.85
CA ILE A 69 0.73 1.80 9.90
C ILE A 69 0.46 2.56 8.60
N LEU A 70 0.65 1.90 7.47
CA LEU A 70 0.22 2.33 6.15
C LEU A 70 -1.09 1.62 5.81
N VAL A 71 -2.14 2.40 5.54
CA VAL A 71 -3.51 1.93 5.34
C VAL A 71 -4.26 2.76 4.28
N PRO A 72 -5.37 2.26 3.70
CA PRO A 72 -6.28 3.08 2.91
C PRO A 72 -6.85 4.25 3.72
N LYS A 73 -6.97 5.44 3.13
CA LYS A 73 -7.58 6.60 3.81
C LYS A 73 -9.05 6.35 4.17
N ALA A 74 -9.77 5.58 3.35
CA ALA A 74 -11.17 5.21 3.56
C ALA A 74 -11.42 4.54 4.92
N TRP A 75 -10.43 3.86 5.49
CA TRP A 75 -10.56 3.20 6.79
C TRP A 75 -10.62 4.19 7.96
N ASN A 76 -10.17 5.43 7.77
CA ASN A 76 -10.10 6.45 8.84
C ASN A 76 -9.45 5.88 10.12
N ALA A 77 -8.35 5.15 9.93
CA ALA A 77 -7.74 4.36 10.98
C ALA A 77 -7.24 5.22 12.15
N ARG A 78 -6.91 6.50 11.92
CA ARG A 78 -6.50 7.44 12.99
C ARG A 78 -7.52 7.53 14.12
N THR A 79 -8.81 7.47 13.79
CA THR A 79 -9.89 7.59 14.78
C THR A 79 -10.50 6.25 15.17
N LYS A 80 -10.38 5.23 14.31
CA LYS A 80 -11.02 3.93 14.49
C LYS A 80 -10.09 2.82 14.98
N ALA A 81 -8.82 2.86 14.61
CA ALA A 81 -7.87 1.82 15.00
C ALA A 81 -7.51 1.92 16.48
N ARG A 82 -7.21 0.76 17.07
CA ARG A 82 -6.72 0.63 18.44
C ARG A 82 -5.35 -0.02 18.40
N MET A 83 -4.44 0.50 19.20
CA MET A 83 -3.09 -0.01 19.28
C MET A 83 -2.63 -0.09 20.73
N SER A 84 -1.97 -1.19 21.06
CA SER A 84 -1.39 -1.42 22.38
C SER A 84 -0.13 -2.28 22.26
N CYS A 85 0.69 -2.33 23.30
CA CYS A 85 1.83 -3.23 23.31
C CYS A 85 2.12 -3.80 24.69
N THR A 86 2.81 -4.94 24.73
CA THR A 86 3.55 -5.41 25.91
C THR A 86 5.04 -5.31 25.61
N THR A 87 5.86 -5.00 26.61
CA THR A 87 7.31 -4.83 26.41
C THR A 87 8.09 -5.44 27.57
N THR A 88 9.35 -5.83 27.33
CA THR A 88 10.26 -6.30 28.38
C THR A 88 10.67 -5.21 29.38
N LYS A 89 10.35 -3.94 29.12
CA LYS A 89 10.70 -2.79 29.96
C LYS A 89 9.60 -2.29 30.89
N SER A 90 8.40 -2.86 30.81
CA SER A 90 7.29 -2.55 31.71
C SER A 90 6.38 -3.74 31.90
N THR A 91 5.57 -3.73 32.96
CA THR A 91 4.59 -4.79 33.21
C THR A 91 3.22 -4.39 32.66
N GLY A 92 2.50 -5.36 32.09
CA GLY A 92 1.14 -5.17 31.59
C GLY A 92 1.05 -4.53 30.21
N VAL A 93 -0.19 -4.39 29.72
CA VAL A 93 -0.48 -3.82 28.40
C VAL A 93 -0.43 -2.30 28.46
N GLN A 94 0.32 -1.70 27.54
CA GLN A 94 0.46 -0.25 27.38
C GLN A 94 -0.39 0.20 26.19
N ALA A 95 -1.30 1.14 26.40
CA ALA A 95 -2.05 1.75 25.32
C ALA A 95 -1.15 2.66 24.46
N MET A 96 -1.45 2.72 23.17
CA MET A 96 -0.81 3.64 22.22
C MET A 96 -1.86 4.61 21.68
N ALA A 97 -1.48 5.86 21.48
CA ALA A 97 -2.35 6.92 20.98
C ALA A 97 -1.80 7.48 19.65
N PRO A 98 -2.67 7.84 18.70
CA PRO A 98 -2.23 8.43 17.43
C PRO A 98 -1.51 9.75 17.69
N VAL A 99 -0.39 9.97 17.00
CA VAL A 99 0.33 11.24 17.04
C VAL A 99 -0.50 12.29 16.32
N ALA A 100 -0.76 13.43 16.95
CA ALA A 100 -1.57 14.49 16.35
C ALA A 100 -1.01 14.94 14.99
N VAL A 101 -1.92 15.30 14.07
CA VAL A 101 -1.57 15.78 12.72
C VAL A 101 -0.72 17.05 12.83
N GLY A 102 0.29 17.18 11.96
CA GLY A 102 1.18 18.34 11.97
C GLY A 102 2.25 18.33 13.06
N VAL A 103 2.25 17.37 13.98
CA VAL A 103 3.36 17.22 14.94
C VAL A 103 4.60 16.73 14.19
N PRO A 104 5.70 17.52 14.18
CA PRO A 104 6.91 17.14 13.46
C PRO A 104 7.50 15.82 13.98
N ALA A 105 7.94 14.97 13.07
CA ALA A 105 8.73 13.81 13.44
C ALA A 105 10.12 14.27 13.93
N PRO A 106 10.63 13.76 15.06
CA PRO A 106 12.00 14.04 15.49
C PRO A 106 12.99 13.69 14.38
N ASN A 107 13.95 14.59 14.13
CA ASN A 107 14.90 14.51 13.02
C ASN A 107 14.26 14.30 11.63
N GLY A 108 12.97 14.64 11.46
CA GLY A 108 12.21 14.47 10.23
C GLY A 108 12.21 15.68 9.29
N ASP A 109 13.22 16.56 9.38
CA ASP A 109 13.34 17.79 8.57
C ASP A 109 12.14 18.76 8.70
N GLY A 110 11.49 18.78 9.87
CA GLY A 110 10.32 19.62 10.15
C GLY A 110 9.01 19.10 9.55
N LEU A 111 9.03 17.97 8.84
CA LEU A 111 7.84 17.30 8.34
C LEU A 111 7.15 16.52 9.46
N ASP A 112 5.83 16.44 9.39
CA ASP A 112 5.07 15.57 10.29
C ASP A 112 5.32 14.08 9.99
N TRP A 113 4.93 13.21 10.91
CA TRP A 113 5.15 11.76 10.78
C TRP A 113 4.57 11.19 9.48
N SER A 114 3.34 11.55 9.14
CA SER A 114 2.65 11.04 7.97
C SER A 114 3.40 11.40 6.67
N THR A 115 3.77 12.67 6.52
CA THR A 115 4.52 13.18 5.35
C THR A 115 5.94 12.62 5.32
N ARG A 116 6.61 12.54 6.46
CA ARG A 116 7.98 12.04 6.54
C ARG A 116 8.07 10.55 6.21
N LEU A 117 7.13 9.73 6.70
CA LEU A 117 7.05 8.31 6.36
C LEU A 117 6.70 8.13 4.88
N ALA A 118 5.74 8.88 4.35
CA ALA A 118 5.39 8.82 2.93
C ALA A 118 6.60 9.14 2.02
N THR A 119 7.40 10.15 2.38
CA THR A 119 8.58 10.55 1.57
C THR A 119 9.80 9.64 1.76
N LYS A 120 10.05 9.11 2.97
CA LYS A 120 11.23 8.26 3.24
C LYS A 120 11.00 6.78 3.03
N VAL A 121 9.83 6.28 3.42
CA VAL A 121 9.48 4.85 3.37
C VAL A 121 8.65 4.52 2.14
N GLY A 122 7.83 5.46 1.66
CA GLY A 122 6.96 5.26 0.50
C GLY A 122 5.64 4.55 0.83
N GLY A 123 4.81 4.37 -0.19
CA GLY A 123 3.49 3.73 -0.10
C GLY A 123 3.50 2.22 -0.33
N GLY A 124 4.64 1.54 -0.18
CA GLY A 124 4.75 0.08 -0.34
C GLY A 124 4.55 -0.45 -1.76
N GLY A 125 4.40 0.42 -2.77
CA GLY A 125 4.03 0.01 -4.12
C GLY A 125 2.53 -0.07 -4.37
N ASN A 126 1.71 0.49 -3.47
CA ASN A 126 0.32 0.79 -3.78
C ASN A 126 0.25 1.79 -4.96
N LEU A 127 -0.49 1.44 -6.00
CA LEU A 127 -0.55 2.16 -7.28
C LEU A 127 -1.66 3.22 -7.33
N ILE A 128 -2.63 3.15 -6.42
CA ILE A 128 -3.66 4.18 -6.22
C ILE A 128 -3.20 5.08 -5.06
N ASP A 129 -3.12 6.39 -5.28
CA ASP A 129 -2.69 7.39 -4.29
C ASP A 129 -3.81 7.74 -3.27
N ASP A 130 -4.39 6.70 -2.65
CA ASP A 130 -5.43 6.81 -1.63
C ASP A 130 -5.07 6.07 -0.34
N TRP A 131 -3.83 6.28 0.11
CA TRP A 131 -3.27 5.69 1.33
C TRP A 131 -2.66 6.76 2.24
N GLU A 132 -2.51 6.43 3.52
CA GLU A 132 -1.83 7.30 4.48
C GLU A 132 -1.00 6.50 5.50
N TRP A 133 0.08 7.13 5.97
CA TRP A 133 0.82 6.68 7.14
C TRP A 133 0.26 7.31 8.41
N ILE A 134 0.02 6.51 9.44
CA ILE A 134 -0.49 6.97 10.74
C ILE A 134 0.43 6.47 11.84
N ALA A 135 1.12 7.39 12.51
CA ALA A 135 2.00 7.09 13.64
C ALA A 135 1.23 7.09 14.97
N TYR A 136 1.65 6.20 15.88
CA TYR A 136 1.15 6.06 17.24
C TYR A 136 2.33 6.04 18.20
N TYR A 137 2.18 6.68 19.36
CA TYR A 137 3.12 6.57 20.46
C TYR A 137 2.53 5.75 21.60
N THR A 138 3.35 4.94 22.28
CA THR A 138 3.01 4.44 23.62
C THR A 138 2.69 5.59 24.55
N ASN A 139 1.70 5.49 25.42
CA ASN A 139 1.35 6.58 26.34
C ASN A 139 2.46 6.88 27.35
N ALA A 140 3.19 5.84 27.77
CA ALA A 140 4.36 5.97 28.64
C ALA A 140 5.67 5.85 27.86
N SER A 141 6.73 6.47 28.38
CA SER A 141 8.10 6.24 27.94
C SER A 141 8.66 4.94 28.51
N TYR A 142 9.58 4.32 27.78
CA TYR A 142 10.43 3.26 28.29
C TYR A 142 11.88 3.76 28.36
N SER A 143 12.70 3.11 29.17
CA SER A 143 14.12 3.45 29.31
C SER A 143 15.00 2.26 28.95
N LEU A 144 16.10 2.56 28.28
CA LEU A 144 17.18 1.62 28.00
C LEU A 144 18.43 2.09 28.71
N GLY A 145 19.17 1.13 29.30
CA GLY A 145 20.53 1.36 29.74
C GLY A 145 21.52 1.39 28.57
N GLY A 146 22.80 1.59 28.87
CA GLY A 146 23.87 1.39 27.89
C GLY A 146 24.08 -0.10 27.59
N ASN A 147 24.08 -0.46 26.32
CA ASN A 147 24.17 -1.83 25.80
C ASN A 147 22.99 -2.69 26.23
N ASP A 148 21.79 -2.11 26.16
CA ASP A 148 20.53 -2.70 26.58
C ASP A 148 19.59 -2.90 25.38
N GLU A 149 18.60 -3.75 25.55
CA GLU A 149 17.58 -4.03 24.55
C GLU A 149 16.17 -4.11 25.15
N ALA A 150 15.18 -3.71 24.36
CA ALA A 150 13.77 -3.91 24.62
C ALA A 150 13.15 -4.67 23.46
N THR A 151 12.28 -5.62 23.76
CA THR A 151 11.37 -6.20 22.78
C THR A 151 9.95 -5.81 23.14
N ALA A 152 9.08 -5.71 22.14
CA ALA A 152 7.66 -5.50 22.34
C ALA A 152 6.83 -6.31 21.35
N ASP A 153 5.70 -6.81 21.85
CA ASP A 153 4.60 -7.33 21.03
C ASP A 153 3.56 -6.22 20.94
N VAL A 154 3.33 -5.71 19.73
CA VAL A 154 2.39 -4.63 19.43
C VAL A 154 1.14 -5.23 18.80
N PHE A 155 0.00 -4.99 19.42
CA PHE A 155 -1.31 -5.44 18.97
C PHE A 155 -2.03 -4.28 18.30
N ILE A 156 -2.45 -4.49 17.06
CA ILE A 156 -3.12 -3.49 16.23
C ILE A 156 -4.46 -4.07 15.79
N THR A 157 -5.54 -3.34 16.05
CA THR A 157 -6.89 -3.67 15.59
C THR A 157 -7.41 -2.52 14.74
N ILE A 158 -7.76 -2.79 13.49
CA ILE A 158 -8.24 -1.78 12.54
C ILE A 158 -9.60 -2.21 12.00
N PRO A 159 -10.68 -1.46 12.31
CA PRO A 159 -11.97 -1.70 11.69
C PRO A 159 -11.92 -1.38 10.20
N THR A 160 -12.26 -2.35 9.36
CA THR A 160 -12.25 -2.17 7.90
C THR A 160 -13.56 -1.60 7.37
N THR A 161 -13.53 -1.06 6.15
CA THR A 161 -14.73 -0.62 5.42
C THR A 161 -15.40 -1.81 4.73
N PRO A 162 -16.65 -1.65 4.24
CA PRO A 162 -17.34 -2.67 3.42
C PRO A 162 -16.73 -2.92 2.03
N ASP A 163 -15.70 -2.18 1.65
CA ASP A 163 -15.15 -2.19 0.29
C ASP A 163 -14.43 -3.50 -0.04
N ASN A 164 -14.60 -3.99 -1.28
CA ASN A 164 -13.79 -5.06 -1.84
C ASN A 164 -12.44 -4.52 -2.34
N LEU A 165 -11.32 -4.86 -1.69
CA LEU A 165 -10.02 -4.28 -2.04
C LEU A 165 -8.82 -5.21 -1.87
N LEU A 166 -7.76 -4.95 -2.65
CA LEU A 166 -6.42 -5.49 -2.46
C LEU A 166 -5.49 -4.34 -2.07
N PHE A 167 -4.82 -4.44 -0.92
CA PHE A 167 -3.96 -3.38 -0.42
C PHE A 167 -2.63 -3.88 0.12
N LYS A 168 -1.54 -3.18 -0.19
CA LYS A 168 -0.23 -3.48 0.40
C LYS A 168 -0.04 -2.70 1.68
N MET A 169 -0.30 -3.36 2.81
CA MET A 169 -0.06 -2.85 4.15
C MET A 169 1.43 -2.50 4.35
N GLY A 170 1.73 -1.63 5.30
CA GLY A 170 3.09 -1.27 5.67
C GLY A 170 3.19 -0.92 7.15
N TYR A 171 4.37 -1.17 7.72
CA TYR A 171 4.63 -0.94 9.14
C TYR A 171 5.97 -0.23 9.31
N ALA A 172 6.02 0.69 10.25
CA ALA A 172 7.27 1.34 10.64
C ALA A 172 7.40 1.43 12.17
N ILE A 173 8.65 1.41 12.65
CA ILE A 173 9.03 1.57 14.05
C ILE A 173 10.07 2.68 14.16
N ALA A 174 9.96 3.49 15.21
CA ALA A 174 10.97 4.46 15.63
C ALA A 174 10.74 4.80 17.11
N ASN A 175 11.25 5.95 17.56
CA ASN A 175 10.96 6.48 18.89
C ASN A 175 10.74 8.00 18.89
N SER A 176 10.30 8.56 20.01
CA SER A 176 9.99 9.98 20.16
C SER A 176 11.19 10.93 20.27
N THR A 177 12.43 10.41 20.26
CA THR A 177 13.66 11.18 20.46
C THR A 177 14.50 11.23 19.19
N ASP A 178 14.80 10.07 18.60
CA ASP A 178 15.56 9.94 17.37
C ASP A 178 14.69 10.07 16.11
N GLY A 179 13.43 9.64 16.21
CA GLY A 179 12.45 9.72 15.13
C GLY A 179 12.89 9.08 13.82
N ILE A 180 12.74 9.79 12.70
CA ILE A 180 12.96 9.28 11.33
C ILE A 180 13.83 10.24 10.50
N GLY A 181 15.11 10.27 10.87
CA GLY A 181 16.16 10.97 10.14
C GLY A 181 16.71 10.19 8.95
N ASP A 182 17.84 10.67 8.42
CA ASP A 182 18.55 10.02 7.30
C ASP A 182 19.28 8.73 7.71
N ASP A 183 19.57 8.59 9.01
CA ASP A 183 20.21 7.40 9.55
C ASP A 183 19.19 6.28 9.76
N THR A 184 19.27 5.26 8.92
CA THR A 184 18.36 4.11 8.88
C THR A 184 18.47 3.19 10.10
N ARG A 185 19.35 3.48 11.05
CA ARG A 185 19.39 2.75 12.33
C ARG A 185 18.28 3.20 13.27
N TYR A 186 17.87 4.46 13.21
CA TYR A 186 16.89 5.03 14.15
C TYR A 186 15.44 4.67 13.85
N TYR A 187 15.18 4.00 12.72
CA TYR A 187 13.86 3.50 12.38
C TYR A 187 13.97 2.17 11.64
N GLY A 188 12.90 1.39 11.66
CA GLY A 188 12.74 0.23 10.81
C GLY A 188 11.42 0.32 10.07
N SER A 189 11.35 -0.25 8.87
CA SER A 189 10.09 -0.38 8.14
C SER A 189 10.03 -1.72 7.42
N THR A 190 8.82 -2.20 7.19
CA THR A 190 8.59 -3.43 6.44
C THR A 190 7.25 -3.39 5.74
N PHE A 191 7.18 -4.05 4.60
CA PHE A 191 5.97 -4.30 3.83
C PHE A 191 5.80 -5.81 3.74
N PRO A 192 4.66 -6.36 4.18
CA PRO A 192 4.32 -7.75 3.91
C PRO A 192 4.42 -8.06 2.41
N PRO A 193 4.91 -9.26 2.04
CA PRO A 193 5.18 -9.59 0.64
C PRO A 193 3.90 -9.71 -0.18
N THR A 194 2.79 -10.09 0.46
CA THR A 194 1.48 -10.25 -0.16
C THR A 194 0.57 -9.08 0.18
N CYS A 195 -0.33 -8.75 -0.75
CA CYS A 195 -1.41 -7.83 -0.45
C CYS A 195 -2.43 -8.45 0.47
N LEU A 196 -3.02 -7.61 1.32
CA LEU A 196 -4.20 -7.96 2.09
C LEU A 196 -5.41 -7.91 1.17
N GLU A 197 -6.16 -9.00 1.12
CA GLU A 197 -7.45 -9.09 0.44
C GLU A 197 -8.58 -8.80 1.44
N VAL A 198 -9.35 -7.74 1.20
CA VAL A 198 -10.59 -7.47 1.93
C VAL A 198 -11.75 -7.89 1.05
N LYS A 199 -12.45 -8.93 1.47
CA LYS A 199 -13.58 -9.52 0.74
C LYS A 199 -14.84 -8.77 1.09
N GLY A 200 -15.14 -7.75 0.29
CA GLY A 200 -16.27 -6.85 0.48
C GLY A 200 -17.23 -6.81 -0.68
N ASP A 201 -18.07 -5.78 -0.64
CA ASP A 201 -19.03 -5.49 -1.69
C ASP A 201 -18.43 -4.60 -2.78
N GLY A 202 -19.04 -4.64 -3.97
CA GLY A 202 -18.65 -3.79 -5.10
C GLY A 202 -17.47 -4.32 -5.92
N ASP A 203 -17.02 -3.47 -6.85
CA ASP A 203 -15.89 -3.79 -7.72
C ASP A 203 -14.58 -3.80 -6.92
N LEU A 204 -13.67 -4.68 -7.32
CA LEU A 204 -12.38 -4.83 -6.65
C LEU A 204 -11.53 -3.56 -6.83
N ILE A 205 -11.24 -2.87 -5.73
CA ILE A 205 -10.28 -1.77 -5.68
C ILE A 205 -8.89 -2.36 -5.49
N ASP A 206 -8.17 -2.54 -6.59
CA ASP A 206 -6.83 -3.11 -6.57
C ASP A 206 -5.75 -2.02 -6.48
N PHE A 207 -5.19 -1.83 -5.29
CA PHE A 207 -4.03 -0.98 -5.09
C PHE A 207 -2.72 -1.67 -5.49
N CYS A 208 -2.71 -2.98 -5.66
CA CYS A 208 -1.50 -3.77 -5.71
C CYS A 208 -1.00 -4.07 -7.12
N ASN A 209 -1.93 -4.35 -8.04
CA ASN A 209 -1.58 -4.70 -9.40
C ASN A 209 -1.85 -3.55 -10.37
N PRO A 210 -1.00 -3.38 -11.40
CA PRO A 210 -1.23 -2.38 -12.42
C PRO A 210 -2.62 -2.51 -13.06
N GLN A 211 -3.34 -1.39 -13.13
CA GLN A 211 -4.66 -1.36 -13.75
C GLN A 211 -4.51 -1.44 -15.27
N LEU A 212 -4.71 -2.64 -15.81
CA LEU A 212 -4.77 -2.87 -17.26
C LEU A 212 -5.98 -2.21 -17.90
N SER A 213 -7.06 -2.01 -17.15
CA SER A 213 -8.25 -1.31 -17.63
C SER A 213 -8.73 -0.27 -16.61
N THR A 214 -9.32 0.80 -17.13
CA THR A 214 -9.96 1.87 -16.36
C THR A 214 -11.38 2.09 -16.85
N VAL A 215 -12.23 2.65 -16.00
CA VAL A 215 -13.58 3.09 -16.36
C VAL A 215 -13.78 4.54 -15.93
N GLU A 216 -14.25 5.38 -16.84
CA GLU A 216 -14.58 6.78 -16.59
C GLU A 216 -16.02 7.10 -17.05
N PRO A 217 -16.86 7.72 -16.21
CA PRO A 217 -16.65 7.97 -14.79
C PRO A 217 -16.69 6.68 -13.94
N ARG A 218 -16.06 6.69 -12.76
CA ARG A 218 -16.07 5.54 -11.82
C ARG A 218 -17.45 5.25 -11.23
N ILE A 219 -18.32 6.27 -11.18
CA ILE A 219 -19.70 6.17 -10.73
C ILE A 219 -20.55 6.60 -11.91
N ALA A 220 -21.39 5.68 -12.40
CA ALA A 220 -22.22 5.87 -13.57
C ALA A 220 -23.53 5.10 -13.43
N LEU A 221 -24.60 5.63 -14.00
CA LEU A 221 -25.82 4.89 -14.30
C LEU A 221 -25.66 4.10 -15.60
N ASP A 222 -26.48 3.07 -15.80
CA ASP A 222 -26.48 2.32 -17.06
C ASP A 222 -26.84 3.18 -18.28
N ASN A 223 -27.47 4.34 -18.02
CA ASN A 223 -27.84 5.32 -19.02
C ASN A 223 -26.78 6.40 -19.29
N ASP A 224 -25.65 6.39 -18.57
CA ASP A 224 -24.55 7.32 -18.81
C ASP A 224 -23.60 6.75 -19.88
N ILE A 225 -22.91 7.63 -20.61
CA ILE A 225 -21.79 7.21 -21.45
C ILE A 225 -20.62 6.90 -20.54
N ILE A 226 -20.01 5.73 -20.74
CA ILE A 226 -18.78 5.34 -20.06
C ILE A 226 -17.65 5.16 -21.07
N THR A 227 -16.44 5.44 -20.62
CA THR A 227 -15.20 5.17 -21.35
C THR A 227 -14.48 4.02 -20.66
N LEU A 228 -14.24 2.94 -21.39
CA LEU A 228 -13.36 1.86 -20.96
C LEU A 228 -11.96 2.08 -21.55
N GLY A 229 -10.97 2.26 -20.69
CA GLY A 229 -9.55 2.31 -21.07
C GLY A 229 -8.91 0.92 -21.03
N PHE A 230 -7.89 0.72 -21.86
CA PHE A 230 -7.00 -0.43 -21.81
C PHE A 230 -5.55 0.01 -22.01
N ASP A 231 -4.65 -0.35 -21.11
CA ASP A 231 -3.21 -0.12 -21.25
C ASP A 231 -2.48 -1.45 -21.43
N ALA A 232 -2.28 -1.87 -22.67
CA ALA A 232 -1.59 -3.11 -22.97
C ALA A 232 -0.08 -3.04 -22.70
N GLY A 233 0.45 -1.86 -22.34
CA GLY A 233 1.87 -1.63 -22.06
C GLY A 233 2.23 -1.62 -20.57
N VAL A 234 1.24 -1.57 -19.66
CA VAL A 234 1.51 -1.40 -18.22
C VAL A 234 2.09 -2.66 -17.55
N THR A 235 1.73 -3.84 -18.05
CA THR A 235 2.29 -5.13 -17.64
C THR A 235 2.27 -6.10 -18.80
N ALA A 236 3.16 -7.08 -18.81
CA ALA A 236 3.22 -8.09 -19.86
C ALA A 236 1.90 -8.85 -19.95
N ASN A 237 1.31 -8.90 -21.14
CA ASN A 237 0.03 -9.56 -21.39
C ASN A 237 -0.05 -10.02 -22.85
N PRO A 238 -0.92 -11.00 -23.17
CA PRO A 238 -1.07 -11.51 -24.53
C PRO A 238 -1.42 -10.50 -25.63
N LEU A 239 -1.92 -9.31 -25.29
CA LEU A 239 -2.31 -8.26 -26.25
C LEU A 239 -1.27 -7.14 -26.40
N GLU A 240 -0.11 -7.21 -25.73
CA GLU A 240 0.88 -6.12 -25.70
C GLU A 240 1.42 -5.70 -27.08
N ASN A 241 1.38 -6.61 -28.07
CA ASN A 241 1.86 -6.40 -29.43
C ASN A 241 0.73 -6.42 -30.48
N VAL A 242 -0.52 -6.37 -30.04
CA VAL A 242 -1.69 -6.37 -30.93
C VAL A 242 -2.09 -4.93 -31.26
N GLY A 243 -2.16 -4.62 -32.55
CA GLY A 243 -2.46 -3.26 -33.04
C GLY A 243 -3.94 -2.88 -32.98
N ASP A 244 -4.82 -3.82 -33.31
CA ASP A 244 -6.27 -3.62 -33.29
C ASP A 244 -6.88 -4.42 -32.13
N ILE A 245 -7.41 -3.67 -31.16
CA ILE A 245 -8.03 -4.20 -29.94
C ILE A 245 -9.55 -4.00 -30.01
N TYR A 246 -10.29 -4.99 -29.55
CA TYR A 246 -11.74 -5.01 -29.52
C TYR A 246 -12.25 -5.30 -28.10
N LEU A 247 -13.41 -4.74 -27.77
CA LEU A 247 -14.14 -5.03 -26.55
C LEU A 247 -14.97 -6.29 -26.73
N CYS A 248 -14.84 -7.21 -25.78
CA CYS A 248 -15.74 -8.34 -25.59
C CYS A 248 -16.41 -8.20 -24.24
N ALA A 249 -17.69 -7.86 -24.20
CA ALA A 249 -18.38 -7.53 -22.97
C ALA A 249 -19.72 -8.25 -22.84
N THR A 250 -20.10 -8.52 -21.60
CA THR A 250 -21.39 -9.05 -21.19
C THR A 250 -22.05 -8.05 -20.24
N ALA A 251 -23.26 -7.59 -20.59
CA ALA A 251 -24.12 -6.87 -19.67
C ALA A 251 -24.94 -7.85 -18.82
N ILE A 252 -25.00 -7.60 -17.53
CA ILE A 252 -25.83 -8.33 -16.57
C ILE A 252 -26.90 -7.38 -16.07
N THR A 253 -28.18 -7.71 -16.31
CA THR A 253 -29.30 -6.88 -15.86
C THR A 253 -29.59 -7.05 -14.37
N THR A 254 -30.38 -6.16 -13.79
CA THR A 254 -30.87 -6.29 -12.41
C THR A 254 -31.72 -7.54 -12.18
N THR A 255 -32.29 -8.12 -13.23
CA THR A 255 -33.02 -9.41 -13.23
C THR A 255 -32.09 -10.62 -13.38
N GLY A 256 -30.80 -10.40 -13.64
CA GLY A 256 -29.80 -11.45 -13.84
C GLY A 256 -29.63 -11.94 -15.29
N ASP A 257 -30.32 -11.31 -16.25
CA ASP A 257 -30.18 -11.64 -17.67
C ASP A 257 -28.79 -11.26 -18.18
N ARG A 258 -28.22 -12.07 -19.06
CA ARG A 258 -26.89 -11.86 -19.64
C ARG A 258 -27.00 -11.55 -21.13
N ILE A 259 -26.38 -10.45 -21.55
CA ILE A 259 -26.42 -9.96 -22.94
C ILE A 259 -24.97 -9.77 -23.43
N ASP A 260 -24.55 -10.59 -24.38
CA ASP A 260 -23.16 -10.66 -24.85
C ASP A 260 -22.95 -9.84 -26.13
N VAL A 261 -21.91 -9.02 -26.14
CA VAL A 261 -21.38 -8.33 -27.32
C VAL A 261 -19.87 -8.57 -27.39
N CYS A 262 -19.48 -9.60 -28.15
CA CYS A 262 -18.09 -10.06 -28.23
C CYS A 262 -17.55 -10.17 -29.66
N THR A 263 -18.36 -9.84 -30.67
CA THR A 263 -17.93 -9.92 -32.07
C THR A 263 -17.10 -8.69 -32.45
N ALA A 264 -15.95 -8.90 -33.09
CA ALA A 264 -15.15 -7.82 -33.63
C ALA A 264 -15.92 -7.05 -34.72
N SER A 265 -16.16 -5.77 -34.47
CA SER A 265 -16.93 -4.87 -35.33
C SER A 265 -16.47 -3.42 -35.11
N PRO A 266 -16.90 -2.46 -35.94
CA PRO A 266 -16.64 -1.05 -35.68
C PRO A 266 -17.15 -0.58 -34.31
N ALA A 267 -18.26 -1.16 -33.81
CA ALA A 267 -18.82 -0.81 -32.52
C ALA A 267 -17.98 -1.31 -31.34
N THR A 268 -17.24 -2.42 -31.50
CA THR A 268 -16.39 -3.00 -30.45
C THR A 268 -14.93 -2.61 -30.58
N LYS A 269 -14.51 -1.98 -31.69
CA LYS A 269 -13.11 -1.61 -31.92
C LYS A 269 -12.70 -0.43 -31.03
N ALA A 270 -11.67 -0.65 -30.21
CA ALA A 270 -11.10 0.40 -29.38
C ALA A 270 -10.25 1.37 -30.21
N THR A 271 -10.30 2.64 -29.85
CA THR A 271 -9.49 3.70 -30.44
C THR A 271 -8.08 3.69 -29.83
N PRO A 272 -7.00 3.56 -30.61
CA PRO A 272 -5.65 3.64 -30.09
C PRO A 272 -5.31 5.08 -29.69
N LEU A 273 -4.64 5.23 -28.55
CA LEU A 273 -4.16 6.49 -27.98
C LEU A 273 -2.63 6.65 -28.08
N GLY A 274 -1.94 5.64 -28.62
CA GLY A 274 -0.48 5.57 -28.64
C GLY A 274 0.09 4.94 -27.36
N ALA A 275 1.38 4.61 -27.38
CA ALA A 275 2.05 3.92 -26.27
C ALA A 275 1.29 2.68 -25.75
N ARG A 276 0.68 1.91 -26.66
CA ARG A 276 -0.11 0.70 -26.37
C ARG A 276 -1.35 0.93 -25.49
N ARG A 277 -1.84 2.18 -25.44
CA ARG A 277 -3.09 2.54 -24.79
C ARG A 277 -4.23 2.61 -25.79
N PHE A 278 -5.42 2.20 -25.34
CA PHE A 278 -6.64 2.14 -26.11
C PHE A 278 -7.81 2.65 -25.27
N ARG A 279 -8.86 3.15 -25.92
CA ARG A 279 -10.12 3.48 -25.27
C ARG A 279 -11.32 3.08 -26.11
N ILE A 280 -12.45 2.80 -25.47
CA ILE A 280 -13.74 2.66 -26.12
C ILE A 280 -14.79 3.42 -25.33
N ASP A 281 -15.49 4.33 -26.00
CA ASP A 281 -16.61 5.08 -25.43
C ASP A 281 -17.89 4.36 -25.83
N LEU A 282 -18.75 4.04 -24.86
CA LEU A 282 -20.02 3.37 -25.13
C LEU A 282 -21.13 3.90 -24.23
N TRP A 283 -22.32 4.03 -24.82
CA TRP A 283 -23.57 4.15 -24.06
C TRP A 283 -24.10 2.72 -23.83
N PRO A 284 -24.08 2.19 -22.60
CA PRO A 284 -24.33 0.77 -22.34
C PRO A 284 -25.67 0.31 -22.90
N ARG A 285 -26.74 1.10 -22.71
CA ARG A 285 -28.07 0.71 -23.17
C ARG A 285 -28.15 0.48 -24.68
N GLN A 286 -27.57 1.39 -25.46
CA GLN A 286 -27.52 1.25 -26.93
C GLN A 286 -26.56 0.14 -27.35
N PHE A 287 -25.39 0.05 -26.71
CA PHE A 287 -24.36 -0.92 -27.05
C PHE A 287 -24.87 -2.37 -26.90
N PHE A 288 -25.60 -2.64 -25.81
CA PHE A 288 -26.21 -3.94 -25.54
C PHE A 288 -27.63 -4.09 -26.09
N SER A 289 -28.16 -3.08 -26.79
CA SER A 289 -29.53 -3.07 -27.33
C SER A 289 -30.61 -3.42 -26.29
N VAL A 290 -30.46 -2.92 -25.06
CA VAL A 290 -31.42 -3.19 -23.97
C VAL A 290 -32.69 -2.36 -24.15
N THR A 291 -33.83 -2.93 -23.75
CA THR A 291 -35.12 -2.22 -23.80
C THR A 291 -35.24 -1.17 -22.67
N GLU A 292 -36.24 -0.29 -22.75
CA GLU A 292 -36.53 0.68 -21.67
C GLU A 292 -36.84 0.00 -20.33
N ALA A 293 -37.43 -1.19 -20.37
CA ALA A 293 -37.81 -1.97 -19.18
C ALA A 293 -36.62 -2.69 -18.50
N GLN A 294 -35.46 -2.78 -19.16
CA GLN A 294 -34.27 -3.43 -18.63
C GLN A 294 -33.32 -2.39 -18.02
N THR A 295 -32.67 -2.77 -16.94
CA THR A 295 -31.60 -1.98 -16.31
C THR A 295 -30.36 -2.84 -16.20
N ILE A 296 -29.21 -2.33 -16.65
CA ILE A 296 -27.93 -3.02 -16.52
C ILE A 296 -27.37 -2.76 -15.12
N ALA A 297 -27.08 -3.83 -14.38
CA ALA A 297 -26.47 -3.74 -13.05
C ALA A 297 -24.94 -3.76 -13.13
N ARG A 298 -24.38 -4.60 -14.01
CA ARG A 298 -22.94 -4.83 -14.09
C ARG A 298 -22.49 -5.16 -15.50
N LEU A 299 -21.25 -4.80 -15.83
CA LEU A 299 -20.51 -5.29 -16.99
C LEU A 299 -19.43 -6.29 -16.54
N GLU A 300 -19.32 -7.39 -17.27
CA GLU A 300 -18.15 -8.26 -17.29
C GLU A 300 -17.48 -8.09 -18.66
N TYR A 301 -16.22 -7.68 -18.71
CA TYR A 301 -15.59 -7.38 -20.00
C TYR A 301 -14.12 -7.77 -20.12
N PHE A 302 -13.70 -7.96 -21.36
CA PHE A 302 -12.36 -8.29 -21.79
C PHE A 302 -11.97 -7.40 -22.96
N PHE A 303 -10.67 -7.19 -23.13
CA PHE A 303 -10.11 -6.77 -24.41
C PHE A 303 -9.63 -7.98 -25.18
N THR A 304 -9.77 -7.96 -26.51
CA THR A 304 -9.44 -9.09 -27.38
C THR A 304 -8.83 -8.63 -28.70
N ASN A 305 -8.12 -9.52 -29.37
CA ASN A 305 -7.75 -9.35 -30.77
C ASN A 305 -8.96 -9.58 -31.70
N ALA A 306 -8.80 -9.29 -33.00
CA ALA A 306 -9.88 -9.29 -33.99
C ALA A 306 -10.62 -10.63 -34.15
N ASP A 307 -9.96 -11.76 -33.95
CA ASP A 307 -10.56 -13.09 -34.13
C ASP A 307 -11.09 -13.71 -32.83
N GLY A 308 -10.93 -13.03 -31.69
CA GLY A 308 -11.39 -13.52 -30.40
C GLY A 308 -10.51 -14.60 -29.75
N SER A 309 -9.42 -15.02 -30.40
CA SER A 309 -8.58 -16.14 -29.91
C SER A 309 -7.76 -15.77 -28.68
N VAL A 310 -7.48 -14.48 -28.48
CA VAL A 310 -6.72 -13.96 -27.35
C VAL A 310 -7.55 -12.90 -26.64
N ARG A 311 -7.88 -13.15 -25.37
CA ARG A 311 -8.57 -12.19 -24.50
C ARG A 311 -7.75 -11.89 -23.25
N VAL A 312 -7.85 -10.65 -22.79
CA VAL A 312 -7.22 -10.15 -21.57
C VAL A 312 -8.28 -9.52 -20.69
N GLY A 313 -8.36 -10.00 -19.47
CA GLY A 313 -9.20 -9.45 -18.42
C GLY A 313 -8.34 -8.99 -17.23
N TYR A 314 -8.94 -9.04 -16.03
CA TYR A 314 -8.33 -8.58 -14.80
C TYR A 314 -6.96 -9.22 -14.55
N GLY A 315 -5.99 -8.40 -14.13
CA GLY A 315 -4.61 -8.83 -13.86
C GLY A 315 -3.82 -9.37 -15.07
N GLY A 316 -4.37 -9.28 -16.29
CA GLY A 316 -3.75 -9.85 -17.49
C GLY A 316 -4.21 -11.29 -17.77
N LEU A 317 -5.20 -11.77 -17.04
CA LEU A 317 -5.62 -13.16 -16.97
C LEU A 317 -6.98 -13.38 -17.65
N SER A 318 -7.59 -14.54 -17.38
CA SER A 318 -8.85 -15.01 -17.97
C SER A 318 -10.12 -14.54 -17.25
N ASP A 319 -10.00 -13.93 -16.09
CA ASP A 319 -11.13 -13.38 -15.33
C ASP A 319 -11.52 -12.01 -15.89
N PRO A 320 -12.81 -11.68 -16.05
CA PRO A 320 -13.22 -10.42 -16.65
C PRO A 320 -12.85 -9.23 -15.78
N PHE A 321 -12.65 -8.07 -16.42
CA PHE A 321 -12.82 -6.80 -15.72
C PHE A 321 -14.29 -6.63 -15.33
N LEU A 322 -14.52 -6.03 -14.18
CA LEU A 322 -15.86 -5.79 -13.64
C LEU A 322 -16.13 -4.29 -13.56
N PHE A 323 -17.34 -3.90 -13.92
CA PHE A 323 -17.84 -2.55 -13.66
C PHE A 323 -19.30 -2.60 -13.21
N THR A 324 -19.59 -2.11 -12.01
CA THR A 324 -20.93 -2.08 -11.44
C THR A 324 -21.51 -0.67 -11.57
N PHE A 325 -22.68 -0.57 -12.21
CA PHE A 325 -23.41 0.69 -12.29
C PHE A 325 -24.00 1.02 -10.92
N SER A 326 -23.75 2.24 -10.44
CA SER A 326 -24.27 2.69 -9.15
C SER A 326 -24.47 4.21 -9.12
N CYS A 327 -25.39 4.64 -8.26
CA CYS A 327 -25.69 6.06 -8.05
C CYS A 327 -24.89 6.67 -6.88
N LYS A 328 -23.94 5.94 -6.29
CA LYS A 328 -23.26 6.30 -5.04
C LYS A 328 -21.75 6.36 -5.20
#